data_AF-A0A161HVE3-F1
#
_entry.id   AF-A0A161HVE3-F1
#
_cell.length_a   1.000
_cell.length_b   1.000
_cell.length_c   1.000
_cell.angle_alpha   90.00
_cell.angle_beta   90.00
_cell.angle_gamma   90.00
#
_symmetry.space_group_name_H-M   'P 1'
#
loop_
_entity.id
_entity.type
_entity.pdbx_description
1 polymer ?
#
loop_
_entity_poly.entity_id
_entity_poly.type
_entity_poly.pdbx_seq_one_letter_code
_entity_poly.pdbx_strand_id
1 'polypeptide(L)'
;MRTSFHVIEAGGNYGWPEVEGIAGDDRFTDPVQQWAPADASPSGMAIADGSIWIANLRGERLREIPLNDLAASTEHLLGAHGRLRDAVLAPDGALWVLTNNTDGSGDPRPDDDRVLRVGLD
;
A
#
# COMPACT_ATOMS: atom_id res chain seq x y z
N MET A 1 -10.08 -1.52 -14.04
CA MET A 1 -9.62 -0.94 -12.78
C MET A 1 -8.40 -1.67 -12.24
N ARG A 2 -7.30 -0.94 -12.07
CA ARG A 2 -6.02 -1.34 -11.49
C ARG A 2 -5.67 -0.32 -10.42
N THR A 3 -4.94 -0.75 -9.40
CA THR A 3 -4.29 0.15 -8.45
C THR A 3 -2.80 0.12 -8.70
N SER A 4 -2.10 1.23 -8.49
CA SER A 4 -0.73 1.41 -8.94
C SER A 4 0.16 2.01 -7.86
N PHE A 5 1.46 1.72 -7.97
CA PHE A 5 2.53 2.37 -7.23
C PHE A 5 3.47 3.06 -8.22
N HIS A 6 3.74 4.33 -7.96
CA HIS A 6 4.50 5.21 -8.83
C HIS A 6 5.68 5.82 -8.09
N VAL A 7 6.80 5.97 -8.80
CA VAL A 7 7.86 6.90 -8.39
C VAL A 7 7.49 8.28 -8.94
N ILE A 8 7.40 9.25 -8.03
CA ILE A 8 6.94 10.59 -8.40
C ILE A 8 8.10 11.46 -8.86
N GLU A 9 8.00 11.98 -10.07
CA GLU A 9 8.97 12.89 -10.68
C GLU A 9 8.32 14.25 -10.95
N ALA A 10 9.10 15.33 -10.78
CA ALA A 10 8.60 16.67 -10.98
C ALA A 10 8.15 16.88 -12.43
N GLY A 11 6.87 17.23 -12.63
CA GLY A 11 6.28 17.43 -13.94
C GLY A 11 5.76 16.16 -14.63
N GLY A 12 5.84 14.99 -13.97
CA GLY A 12 5.32 13.73 -14.51
C GLY A 12 3.80 13.73 -14.72
N ASN A 13 3.34 13.05 -15.77
CA ASN A 13 1.93 12.82 -16.06
C ASN A 13 1.62 11.32 -15.94
N TYR A 14 0.80 10.93 -14.98
CA TYR A 14 0.50 9.52 -14.66
C TYR A 14 -0.78 9.00 -15.32
N GLY A 15 -1.31 9.76 -16.27
CA GLY A 15 -2.21 9.26 -17.30
C GLY A 15 -3.69 9.17 -16.97
N TRP A 16 -4.11 9.31 -15.72
CA TRP A 16 -5.53 9.32 -15.40
C TRP A 16 -6.22 10.63 -15.85
N PRO A 17 -7.41 10.60 -16.49
CA PRO A 17 -8.24 9.42 -16.79
C PRO A 17 -8.03 8.78 -18.17
N GLU A 18 -7.10 9.27 -18.99
CA GLU A 18 -6.86 8.80 -20.36
C GLU A 18 -6.34 7.35 -20.43
N VAL A 19 -5.48 6.96 -19.50
CA VAL A 19 -4.94 5.60 -19.34
C VAL A 19 -4.97 5.16 -17.88
N GLU A 20 -4.97 3.83 -17.67
CA GLU A 20 -4.95 3.20 -16.35
C GLU A 20 -3.91 2.08 -16.30
N GLY A 21 -3.00 2.14 -15.32
CA GLY A 21 -1.95 1.14 -15.15
C GLY A 21 -0.79 1.32 -16.14
N ILE A 22 -0.12 0.21 -16.47
CA ILE A 22 0.96 0.15 -17.47
C ILE A 22 0.34 0.22 -18.87
N ALA A 23 0.52 1.34 -19.55
CA ALA A 23 -0.07 1.64 -20.84
C ALA A 23 0.95 1.60 -21.99
N GLY A 24 2.25 1.79 -21.72
CA GLY A 24 3.29 1.83 -22.76
C GLY A 24 3.16 3.00 -23.74
N ASP A 25 2.60 4.13 -23.28
CA ASP A 25 2.44 5.35 -24.07
C ASP A 25 3.40 6.43 -23.54
N ASP A 26 4.31 6.90 -24.40
CA ASP A 26 5.36 7.85 -24.04
C ASP A 26 4.85 9.20 -23.51
N ARG A 27 3.55 9.50 -23.64
CA ARG A 27 2.93 10.70 -23.04
C ARG A 27 2.73 10.56 -21.53
N PHE A 28 2.79 9.35 -21.00
CA PHE A 28 2.46 9.05 -19.60
C PHE A 28 3.56 8.21 -18.93
N THR A 29 3.76 8.44 -17.65
CA THR A 29 4.66 7.64 -16.82
C THR A 29 3.90 6.42 -16.29
N ASP A 30 4.35 5.24 -16.70
CA ASP A 30 3.80 3.97 -16.22
C ASP A 30 4.18 3.72 -14.75
N PRO A 31 3.31 3.03 -13.98
CA PRO A 31 3.63 2.65 -12.62
C PRO A 31 4.72 1.58 -12.55
N VAL A 32 5.48 1.60 -11.45
CA VAL A 32 6.50 0.58 -11.16
C VAL A 32 5.84 -0.76 -10.85
N GLN A 33 4.75 -0.74 -10.08
CA GLN A 33 3.93 -1.91 -9.81
C GLN A 33 2.45 -1.59 -9.99
N GLN A 34 1.68 -2.60 -10.40
CA GLN A 34 0.22 -2.50 -10.47
C GLN A 34 -0.44 -3.79 -9.98
N TRP A 35 -1.63 -3.65 -9.41
CA TRP A 35 -2.36 -4.76 -8.79
C TRP A 35 -3.85 -4.71 -9.14
N ALA A 36 -4.50 -5.86 -9.03
CA ALA A 36 -5.95 -5.90 -9.00
C ALA A 36 -6.45 -5.24 -7.70
N PRO A 37 -7.55 -4.46 -7.70
CA PRO A 37 -8.09 -3.86 -6.48
C PRO A 37 -8.39 -4.88 -5.38
N ALA A 38 -8.81 -6.11 -5.74
CA ALA A 38 -9.06 -7.18 -4.78
C ALA A 38 -7.79 -7.64 -4.04
N ASP A 39 -6.61 -7.42 -4.63
CA ASP A 39 -5.32 -7.77 -4.05
C ASP A 39 -4.60 -6.58 -3.41
N ALA A 40 -5.22 -5.40 -3.47
CA ALA A 40 -4.62 -4.15 -3.03
C ALA A 40 -5.69 -3.14 -2.57
N SER A 41 -5.98 -2.10 -3.35
CA SER A 41 -6.57 -0.85 -2.85
C SER A 41 -5.66 -0.19 -1.80
N PRO A 42 -4.46 0.23 -2.22
CA PRO A 42 -3.47 0.82 -1.33
C PRO A 42 -3.96 2.18 -0.82
N SER A 43 -3.50 2.54 0.38
CA SER A 43 -3.80 3.83 1.02
C SER A 43 -2.50 4.46 1.52
N GLY A 44 -2.25 4.45 2.85
CA GLY A 44 -1.05 5.03 3.43
C GLY A 44 0.18 4.15 3.24
N MET A 45 1.34 4.80 3.26
CA MET A 45 2.64 4.14 3.13
C MET A 45 3.72 4.86 3.93
N ALA A 46 4.73 4.10 4.35
CA ALA A 46 5.93 4.60 5.00
C ALA A 46 7.20 3.97 4.41
N ILE A 47 8.31 4.68 4.53
CA ILE A 47 9.64 4.12 4.27
C ILE A 47 10.28 3.82 5.62
N ALA A 48 10.70 2.57 5.81
CA ALA A 48 11.36 2.12 7.02
C ALA A 48 12.25 0.90 6.71
N ASP A 49 13.41 0.86 7.35
CA ASP A 49 14.37 -0.26 7.27
C ASP A 49 14.68 -0.74 5.83
N GLY A 50 14.94 0.20 4.93
CA GLY A 50 15.29 -0.12 3.54
C GLY A 50 14.12 -0.55 2.65
N SER A 51 12.88 -0.50 3.14
CA SER A 51 11.67 -0.90 2.41
C SER A 51 10.59 0.18 2.43
N ILE A 52 9.73 0.16 1.41
CA ILE A 52 8.44 0.86 1.38
C ILE A 52 7.38 -0.10 1.89
N TRP A 53 6.58 0.34 2.84
CA TRP A 53 5.51 -0.41 3.47
C TRP A 53 4.18 0.22 3.11
N ILE A 54 3.29 -0.52 2.45
CA ILE A 54 2.02 -0.02 1.92
C ILE A 54 0.86 -0.75 2.59
N ALA A 55 -0.02 -0.01 3.25
CA ALA A 55 -1.25 -0.53 3.81
C ALA A 55 -2.30 -0.72 2.70
N ASN A 56 -2.86 -1.93 2.58
CA ASN A 56 -3.88 -2.26 1.58
C ASN A 56 -5.24 -2.48 2.25
N LEU A 57 -6.25 -1.77 1.75
CA LEU A 57 -7.61 -1.82 2.25
C LEU A 57 -8.30 -3.12 1.84
N ARG A 58 -8.73 -3.23 0.58
CA ARG A 58 -9.49 -4.39 0.09
C ARG A 58 -8.64 -5.66 -0.01
N GLY A 59 -7.34 -5.51 -0.24
CA GLY A 59 -6.38 -6.60 -0.24
C GLY A 59 -6.06 -7.13 1.15
N GLU A 60 -6.41 -6.40 2.22
CA GLU A 60 -6.25 -6.82 3.62
C GLU A 60 -4.85 -7.34 3.95
N ARG A 61 -3.82 -6.59 3.51
CA ARG A 61 -2.41 -6.97 3.69
C ARG A 61 -1.51 -5.75 3.79
N LEU A 62 -0.39 -5.91 4.48
CA LEU A 62 0.71 -4.96 4.47
C LEU A 62 1.70 -5.41 3.40
N ARG A 63 1.97 -4.59 2.38
CA ARG A 63 2.92 -4.91 1.32
C ARG A 63 4.26 -4.25 1.62
N GLU A 64 5.33 -5.01 1.50
CA GLU A 64 6.71 -4.54 1.61
C GLU A 64 7.36 -4.52 0.23
N ILE A 65 8.03 -3.43 -0.13
CA ILE A 65 8.77 -3.25 -1.39
C ILE A 65 10.20 -2.79 -1.06
N PRO A 66 11.23 -3.60 -1.29
CA PRO A 66 12.62 -3.21 -1.03
C PRO A 66 13.04 -2.00 -1.89
N LEU A 67 13.70 -1.00 -1.29
CA LEU A 67 14.16 0.19 -2.01
C LEU A 67 15.25 -0.10 -3.06
N ASN A 68 15.99 -1.21 -2.90
CA ASN A 68 17.01 -1.64 -3.84
C ASN A 68 16.45 -2.48 -5.01
N ASP A 69 15.19 -2.93 -4.92
CA ASP A 69 14.49 -3.66 -5.98
C ASP A 69 12.98 -3.36 -5.92
N LEU A 70 12.59 -2.25 -6.56
CA LEU A 70 11.20 -1.80 -6.59
C LEU A 70 10.28 -2.69 -7.43
N ALA A 71 10.80 -3.69 -8.15
CA ALA A 71 9.97 -4.67 -8.85
C ALA A 71 9.54 -5.82 -7.93
N ALA A 72 10.28 -6.06 -6.84
CA ALA A 72 9.96 -7.08 -5.85
C ALA A 72 8.90 -6.60 -4.85
N SER A 73 8.14 -7.53 -4.28
CA SER A 73 7.35 -7.26 -3.08
C SER A 73 7.09 -8.52 -2.26
N THR A 74 6.90 -8.33 -0.96
CA THR A 74 6.49 -9.36 0.00
C THR A 74 5.18 -8.95 0.67
N GLU A 75 4.34 -9.92 1.02
CA GLU A 75 3.04 -9.68 1.66
C GLU A 75 3.06 -10.13 3.13
N HIS A 76 2.60 -9.25 4.01
CA HIS A 76 2.51 -9.46 5.45
C HIS A 76 1.07 -9.28 5.92
N LEU A 77 0.74 -9.87 7.07
CA LEU A 77 -0.55 -9.70 7.75
C LEU A 77 -1.80 -10.07 6.91
N LEU A 78 -1.65 -10.91 5.88
CA LEU A 78 -2.71 -11.26 4.94
C LEU A 78 -3.99 -11.75 5.66
N GLY A 79 -5.07 -10.98 5.57
CA GLY A 79 -6.38 -11.25 6.16
C GLY A 79 -6.42 -11.24 7.70
N ALA A 80 -5.29 -11.06 8.38
CA ALA A 80 -5.20 -11.22 9.83
C ALA A 80 -6.00 -10.14 10.57
N HIS A 81 -5.93 -8.91 10.07
CA HIS A 81 -6.50 -7.72 10.70
C HIS A 81 -7.55 -7.01 9.84
N GLY A 82 -7.92 -7.61 8.70
CA GLY A 82 -8.81 -6.98 7.73
C GLY A 82 -8.13 -5.82 7.01
N ARG A 83 -8.89 -4.74 6.82
CA ARG A 83 -8.53 -3.57 6.00
C ARG A 83 -7.46 -2.74 6.71
N LEU A 84 -6.37 -2.43 6.01
CA LEU A 84 -5.29 -1.58 6.54
C LEU A 84 -5.31 -0.23 5.80
N ARG A 85 -5.32 0.88 6.56
CA ARG A 85 -5.48 2.23 6.02
C ARG A 85 -4.20 3.03 5.96
N ASP A 86 -3.37 2.92 6.98
CA ASP A 86 -2.16 3.74 7.09
C ASP A 86 -1.03 2.96 7.73
N ALA A 87 0.20 3.34 7.40
CA ALA A 87 1.42 2.82 7.97
C ALA A 87 2.38 3.99 8.20
N VAL A 88 2.90 4.12 9.42
CA VAL A 88 3.85 5.18 9.80
C VAL A 88 5.02 4.60 10.58
N LEU A 89 6.21 5.16 10.38
CA LEU A 89 7.38 4.82 11.18
C LEU A 89 7.18 5.34 12.61
N ALA A 90 7.22 4.44 13.57
CA ALA A 90 7.13 4.75 14.98
C ALA A 90 8.49 5.25 15.52
N PRO A 91 8.50 6.05 16.61
CA PRO A 91 9.74 6.58 17.18
C PRO A 91 10.74 5.51 17.66
N ASP A 92 10.26 4.30 17.93
CA ASP A 92 11.07 3.15 18.38
C ASP A 92 11.58 2.28 17.22
N GLY A 93 11.38 2.71 15.97
CA GLY A 93 11.83 1.99 14.77
C GLY A 93 10.86 0.92 14.26
N ALA A 94 9.77 0.65 14.98
CA ALA A 94 8.69 -0.22 14.49
C ALA A 94 7.81 0.51 13.46
N LEU A 95 6.89 -0.21 12.82
CA LEU A 95 5.76 0.41 12.12
C LEU A 95 4.53 0.45 13.02
N TRP A 96 3.81 1.56 12.99
CA TRP A 96 2.41 1.62 13.42
C TRP A 96 1.50 1.49 12.20
N VAL A 97 0.57 0.54 12.24
CA VAL A 97 -0.36 0.25 11.15
C VAL A 97 -1.79 0.39 11.65
N LEU A 98 -2.59 1.21 10.97
CA LEU A 98 -3.99 1.47 11.32
C LEU A 98 -4.93 0.52 10.57
N THR A 99 -5.79 -0.22 11.30
CA THR A 99 -6.92 -0.95 10.70
C THR A 99 -8.07 -0.01 10.37
N ASN A 100 -8.95 -0.42 9.46
CA ASN A 100 -10.04 0.42 8.96
C ASN A 100 -11.24 -0.43 8.54
N ASN A 101 -11.68 -1.32 9.43
CA ASN A 101 -12.80 -2.22 9.24
C ASN A 101 -14.15 -1.51 9.46
N THR A 102 -14.16 -0.38 10.19
CA THR A 102 -15.37 0.38 10.54
C THR A 102 -15.80 1.42 9.50
N ASP A 103 -15.18 1.47 8.32
CA ASP A 103 -15.46 2.46 7.26
C ASP A 103 -16.71 2.18 6.40
N GLY A 104 -17.48 1.14 6.75
CA GLY A 104 -18.65 0.69 6.01
C GLY A 104 -18.34 -0.24 4.84
N SER A 105 -17.06 -0.52 4.55
CA SER A 105 -16.63 -1.47 3.50
C SER A 105 -15.96 -2.73 4.06
N GLY A 106 -15.87 -2.86 5.40
CA GLY A 106 -15.31 -4.02 6.09
C GLY A 106 -16.36 -4.81 6.89
N ASP A 107 -15.86 -5.80 7.64
CA ASP A 107 -16.62 -6.59 8.62
C ASP A 107 -16.03 -6.31 10.03
N PRO A 108 -16.54 -5.29 10.76
CA PRO A 108 -15.95 -4.86 12.02
C PRO A 108 -15.98 -5.93 13.10
N ARG A 109 -14.86 -6.11 13.80
CA ARG A 109 -14.77 -6.89 15.04
C ARG A 109 -15.02 -5.98 16.25
N PRO A 110 -15.37 -6.52 17.44
CA PRO A 110 -15.73 -5.72 18.62
C PRO A 110 -14.69 -4.68 19.07
N ASP A 111 -13.39 -4.91 18.82
CA ASP A 111 -12.34 -3.94 19.16
C ASP A 111 -11.69 -3.30 17.93
N ASP A 112 -12.41 -3.23 16.81
CA ASP A 112 -11.97 -2.42 15.66
C ASP A 112 -12.39 -0.96 15.83
N ASP A 113 -11.60 0.02 15.38
CA ASP A 113 -10.30 -0.12 14.72
C ASP A 113 -9.11 -0.02 15.69
N ARG A 114 -7.94 -0.54 15.25
CA ARG A 114 -6.74 -0.69 16.07
C ARG A 114 -5.53 -0.04 15.41
N VAL A 115 -4.60 0.39 16.24
CA VAL A 115 -3.21 0.67 15.83
C VAL A 115 -2.37 -0.54 16.22
N LEU A 116 -1.83 -1.24 15.22
CA LEU A 116 -0.96 -2.38 15.36
C LEU A 116 0.50 -1.90 15.43
N ARG A 117 1.32 -2.54 16.26
CA ARG A 117 2.77 -2.36 16.24
C ARG A 117 3.41 -3.55 15.53
N VAL A 118 4.14 -3.30 14.45
CA VAL A 118 4.84 -4.30 13.63
C VAL A 118 6.34 -4.08 13.78
N GLY A 119 7.06 -5.09 14.28
CA GLY A 119 8.52 -5.06 14.35
C GLY A 119 9.13 -5.17 12.95
N LEU A 120 10.25 -4.48 12.76
CA LEU A 120 11.11 -4.59 11.58
C LEU A 120 12.38 -5.29 12.08
N ASP A 121 12.62 -6.52 11.60
CA ASP A 121 13.77 -7.36 11.98
C ASP A 121 14.74 -7.50 10.80
#